data_AF-W9HPI2-F1
#
_entry.id   AF-W9HPI2-F1
#
_cell.length_a   1.000
_cell.length_b   1.000
_cell.length_c   1.000
_cell.angle_alpha   90.00
_cell.angle_beta   90.00
_cell.angle_gamma   90.00
#
_symmetry.space_group_name_H-M   'P 1'
#
loop_
_entity.id
_entity.type
_entity.pdbx_description
1 polymer ?
#
loop_
_entity_poly.entity_id
_entity_poly.type
_entity_poly.pdbx_seq_one_letter_code
_entity_poly.pdbx_strand_id
1 'polypeptide(L)'
;MPTFLPTKPDGPFIVEGTGGIRLELREFKKNTDLWNLYLVGLWQFQQVSEEDQLSYFQIAGIHGKPYQSWPLGDKNLESLRQQEAEFCTHSSILFLTWHRPYLALFEAILKQAIDFVAQQFTAEEGRDKYVEAAKGFRMPFWDWAHPGLPVFPEEATNSDKARVIVPQSLLQEYPDLNKSADGSVEIHNPLFSYTFPSGIDTDFKVGGTPPGLD
;
A
#
# COMPACT_ATOMS: atom_id res chain seq x y z
N MET A 1 -13.46 -13.86 9.41
CA MET A 1 -13.00 -12.68 10.18
C MET A 1 -12.75 -11.56 9.17
N PRO A 2 -12.76 -10.28 9.55
CA PRO A 2 -12.89 -9.26 8.54
C PRO A 2 -11.59 -9.09 7.76
N THR A 3 -11.69 -9.05 6.44
CA THR A 3 -10.72 -8.39 5.58
C THR A 3 -10.48 -6.99 6.12
N PHE A 4 -9.25 -6.49 6.05
CA PHE A 4 -8.99 -5.08 6.37
C PHE A 4 -9.92 -4.18 5.55
N LEU A 5 -10.63 -3.27 6.22
CA LEU A 5 -11.41 -2.22 5.59
C LEU A 5 -10.94 -0.86 6.13
N PRO A 6 -10.55 0.08 5.25
CA PRO A 6 -10.21 1.44 5.67
C PRO A 6 -11.37 2.11 6.42
N THR A 7 -11.04 2.88 7.45
CA THR A 7 -12.04 3.67 8.19
C THR A 7 -12.59 4.77 7.29
N LYS A 8 -13.88 4.73 6.99
CA LYS A 8 -14.55 5.74 6.16
C LYS A 8 -14.79 7.00 6.99
N PRO A 9 -14.34 8.18 6.54
CA PRO A 9 -14.59 9.42 7.27
C PRO A 9 -16.03 9.91 7.04
N ASP A 10 -16.63 10.52 8.06
CA ASP A 10 -17.92 11.24 7.95
C ASP A 10 -17.78 12.63 7.30
N GLY A 11 -16.57 12.97 6.83
CA GLY A 11 -16.18 14.27 6.26
C GLY A 11 -14.84 14.17 5.52
N PRO A 12 -14.07 15.28 5.39
CA PRO A 12 -12.73 15.21 4.80
C PRO A 12 -11.87 14.16 5.51
N PHE A 13 -11.13 13.36 4.74
CA PHE A 13 -10.18 12.43 5.33
C PHE A 13 -9.06 13.19 6.03
N ILE A 14 -8.94 13.04 7.35
CA ILE A 14 -7.91 13.71 8.14
C ILE A 14 -6.72 12.76 8.29
N VAL A 15 -5.57 13.19 7.78
CA VAL A 15 -4.30 12.52 8.03
C VAL A 15 -3.74 13.02 9.36
N GLU A 16 -3.77 12.16 10.37
CA GLU A 16 -3.16 12.43 11.66
C GLU A 16 -1.65 12.14 11.64
N GLY A 17 -0.86 13.05 12.20
CA GLY A 17 0.59 12.85 12.34
C GLY A 17 0.90 11.80 13.41
N THR A 18 1.54 10.71 13.02
CA THR A 18 1.72 9.53 13.88
C THR A 18 2.97 9.55 14.80
N GLY A 19 3.71 10.68 14.92
CA GLY A 19 5.07 10.82 15.54
C GLY A 19 6.22 9.85 15.06
N GLY A 20 7.49 10.29 14.90
CA GLY A 20 8.61 9.40 14.49
C GLY A 20 9.20 9.66 13.10
N ILE A 21 10.21 8.89 12.69
CA ILE A 21 10.99 9.10 11.45
C ILE A 21 10.72 8.00 10.41
N ARG A 22 10.68 8.39 9.12
CA ARG A 22 10.74 7.43 8.01
C ARG A 22 12.17 6.93 7.90
N LEU A 23 12.36 5.62 7.99
CA LEU A 23 13.66 4.98 7.85
C LEU A 23 13.92 4.60 6.38
N GLU A 24 15.19 4.43 6.02
CA GLU A 24 15.54 3.82 4.74
C GLU A 24 15.08 2.34 4.75
N LEU A 25 14.57 1.83 3.62
CA LEU A 25 13.92 0.53 3.50
C LEU A 25 14.72 -0.66 4.06
N ARG A 26 16.03 -0.71 3.82
CA ARG A 26 16.92 -1.80 4.24
C ARG A 26 17.25 -1.69 5.72
N GLU A 27 17.27 -0.48 6.27
CA GLU A 27 17.33 -0.27 7.72
C GLU A 27 16.01 -0.62 8.41
N PHE A 28 14.89 -0.22 7.82
CA PHE A 28 13.54 -0.55 8.30
C PHE A 28 13.34 -2.07 8.41
N LYS A 29 13.79 -2.84 7.41
CA LYS A 29 13.70 -4.30 7.38
C LYS A 29 14.41 -5.01 8.54
N LYS A 30 15.41 -4.38 9.19
CA LYS A 30 16.13 -4.99 10.32
C LYS A 30 15.22 -5.22 11.54
N ASN A 31 14.12 -4.49 11.66
CA ASN A 31 13.06 -4.82 12.61
C ASN A 31 12.13 -5.87 11.98
N THR A 32 12.36 -7.15 12.28
CA THR A 32 11.64 -8.26 11.64
C THR A 32 10.14 -8.27 11.94
N ASP A 33 9.72 -7.84 13.14
CA ASP A 33 8.30 -7.81 13.51
C ASP A 33 7.57 -6.69 12.74
N LEU A 34 8.17 -5.50 12.67
CA LEU A 34 7.60 -4.39 11.91
C LEU A 34 7.68 -4.63 10.40
N TRP A 35 8.75 -5.26 9.91
CA TRP A 35 8.87 -5.70 8.53
C TRP A 35 7.77 -6.68 8.14
N ASN A 36 7.51 -7.66 9.00
CA ASN A 36 6.41 -8.61 8.82
C ASN A 36 5.06 -7.88 8.72
N LEU A 37 4.78 -6.98 9.66
CA LEU A 37 3.54 -6.19 9.65
C LEU A 37 3.43 -5.30 8.42
N TYR A 38 4.52 -4.70 7.96
CA TYR A 38 4.53 -3.87 6.75
C TYR A 38 4.12 -4.67 5.52
N LEU A 39 4.69 -5.86 5.32
CA LEU A 39 4.34 -6.72 4.20
C LEU A 39 2.89 -7.22 4.31
N VAL A 40 2.48 -7.74 5.46
CA VAL A 40 1.10 -8.26 5.63
C VAL A 40 0.07 -7.14 5.53
N GLY A 41 0.36 -5.96 6.11
CA GLY A 41 -0.50 -4.78 6.05
C GLY A 41 -0.63 -4.22 4.64
N LEU A 42 0.47 -4.11 3.89
CA LEU A 42 0.42 -3.66 2.49
C LEU A 42 -0.32 -4.67 1.61
N TRP A 43 -0.10 -5.97 1.82
CA TRP A 43 -0.85 -7.03 1.14
C TRP A 43 -2.35 -6.91 1.40
N GLN A 44 -2.77 -6.74 2.66
CA GLN A 44 -4.16 -6.51 3.04
C GLN A 44 -4.74 -5.23 2.44
N PHE A 45 -3.97 -4.14 2.41
CA PHE A 45 -4.38 -2.89 1.77
C PHE A 45 -4.61 -3.06 0.26
N GLN A 46 -3.79 -3.88 -0.42
CA GLN A 46 -3.97 -4.23 -1.81
C GLN A 46 -5.18 -5.15 -2.08
N GLN A 47 -5.72 -5.84 -1.06
CA GLN A 47 -6.94 -6.65 -1.18
C GLN A 47 -8.25 -5.84 -1.04
N VAL A 48 -8.18 -4.57 -0.63
CA VAL A 48 -9.37 -3.73 -0.51
C VAL A 48 -9.98 -3.53 -1.91
N SER A 49 -11.29 -3.79 -2.03
CA SER A 49 -12.05 -3.65 -3.28
C SER A 49 -11.78 -2.30 -3.96
N GLU A 50 -11.57 -2.33 -5.28
CA GLU A 50 -11.38 -1.15 -6.11
C GLU A 50 -12.57 -0.16 -6.08
N GLU A 51 -13.74 -0.62 -5.64
CA GLU A 51 -14.92 0.22 -5.44
C GLU A 51 -14.81 1.12 -4.19
N ASP A 52 -13.91 0.78 -3.25
CA ASP A 52 -13.67 1.60 -2.07
C ASP A 52 -12.72 2.75 -2.38
N GLN A 53 -13.15 4.00 -2.13
CA GLN A 53 -12.34 5.21 -2.41
C GLN A 53 -10.98 5.21 -1.70
N LEU A 54 -10.85 4.48 -0.59
CA LEU A 54 -9.63 4.36 0.19
C LEU A 54 -8.86 3.08 -0.10
N SER A 55 -9.20 2.34 -1.16
CA SER A 55 -8.44 1.18 -1.63
C SER A 55 -7.07 1.59 -2.19
N TYR A 56 -6.14 0.63 -2.25
CA TYR A 56 -4.85 0.83 -2.91
C TYR A 56 -5.05 1.31 -4.35
N PHE A 57 -6.01 0.71 -5.06
CA PHE A 57 -6.36 1.05 -6.43
C PHE A 57 -6.81 2.52 -6.56
N GLN A 58 -7.79 2.95 -5.75
CA GLN A 58 -8.35 4.29 -5.85
C GLN A 58 -7.34 5.36 -5.41
N ILE A 59 -6.56 5.10 -4.36
CA ILE A 59 -5.51 6.02 -3.93
C ILE A 59 -4.41 6.12 -5.00
N ALA A 60 -3.94 5.01 -5.56
CA ALA A 60 -2.99 5.04 -6.69
C ALA A 60 -3.58 5.81 -7.89
N GLY A 61 -4.87 5.65 -8.15
CA GLY A 61 -5.61 6.33 -9.20
C GLY A 61 -5.67 7.86 -9.06
N ILE A 62 -5.53 8.41 -7.84
CA ILE A 62 -5.41 9.87 -7.65
C ILE A 62 -4.27 10.44 -8.50
N HIS A 63 -3.18 9.68 -8.66
CA HIS A 63 -2.03 10.14 -9.43
C HIS A 63 -2.33 10.33 -10.93
N GLY A 64 -3.29 9.59 -11.50
CA GLY A 64 -3.60 9.68 -12.92
C GLY A 64 -4.71 8.73 -13.36
N LYS A 65 -4.41 7.76 -14.23
CA LYS A 65 -5.42 6.80 -14.73
C LYS A 65 -6.06 6.00 -13.58
N PRO A 66 -7.38 5.69 -13.63
CA PRO A 66 -8.36 5.94 -14.70
C PRO A 66 -8.89 7.36 -14.89
N TYR A 67 -8.31 8.37 -14.22
CA TYR A 67 -8.83 9.75 -14.18
C TYR A 67 -10.19 9.85 -13.49
N GLN A 68 -10.48 8.94 -12.56
CA GLN A 68 -11.66 9.06 -11.71
C GLN A 68 -11.53 10.24 -10.77
N SER A 69 -12.65 10.90 -10.45
CA SER A 69 -12.64 11.93 -9.43
C SER A 69 -12.33 11.33 -8.06
N TRP A 70 -11.58 12.05 -7.24
CA TRP A 70 -11.38 11.68 -5.85
C TRP A 70 -11.62 12.91 -4.95
N PRO A 71 -12.58 12.87 -4.00
CA PRO A 71 -13.43 11.74 -3.60
C PRO A 71 -14.38 11.22 -4.69
N LEU A 72 -14.72 9.92 -4.64
CA LEU A 72 -15.62 9.30 -5.59
C LEU A 72 -17.02 9.94 -5.51
N GLY A 73 -17.62 10.27 -6.67
CA GLY A 73 -18.98 10.81 -6.74
C GLY A 73 -19.11 12.31 -6.44
N ASP A 74 -18.01 13.06 -6.27
CA ASP A 74 -18.05 14.51 -6.19
C ASP A 74 -18.39 15.11 -7.57
N LYS A 75 -19.61 15.62 -7.71
CA LYS A 75 -20.13 16.16 -8.97
C LYS A 75 -19.31 17.32 -9.54
N ASN A 76 -18.63 18.10 -8.69
CA ASN A 76 -17.81 19.21 -9.16
C ASN A 76 -16.52 18.67 -9.78
N LEU A 77 -15.92 17.64 -9.17
CA LEU A 77 -14.70 17.01 -9.67
C LEU A 77 -14.94 16.07 -10.85
N GLU A 78 -16.09 15.40 -10.90
CA GLU A 78 -16.48 14.57 -12.06
C GLU A 78 -16.54 15.37 -13.37
N SER A 79 -16.81 16.67 -13.30
CA SER A 79 -16.75 17.55 -14.49
C SER A 79 -15.33 17.71 -15.05
N LEU A 80 -14.31 17.56 -14.20
CA LEU A 80 -12.89 17.63 -14.59
C LEU A 80 -12.42 16.35 -15.28
N ARG A 81 -13.12 15.22 -15.10
CA ARG A 81 -12.82 13.92 -15.72
C ARG A 81 -12.80 13.97 -17.25
N GLN A 82 -13.58 14.87 -17.85
CA GLN A 82 -13.65 15.01 -19.32
C GLN A 82 -12.34 15.52 -19.95
N GLN A 83 -11.38 15.98 -19.15
CA GLN A 83 -10.12 16.55 -19.64
C GLN A 83 -8.94 15.57 -19.56
N GLU A 84 -9.16 14.29 -19.21
CA GLU A 84 -8.07 13.32 -18.89
C GLU A 84 -7.04 13.90 -17.90
N ALA A 85 -7.52 14.77 -17.01
CA ALA A 85 -6.66 15.55 -16.13
C ALA A 85 -6.19 14.68 -14.95
N GLU A 86 -4.88 14.51 -14.85
CA GLU A 86 -4.22 13.94 -13.68
C GLU A 86 -4.28 14.94 -12.52
N PHE A 87 -4.54 14.49 -11.28
CA PHE A 87 -4.37 15.39 -10.13
C PHE A 87 -2.88 15.69 -9.89
N CYS A 88 -1.99 14.76 -10.26
CA CYS A 88 -0.56 14.92 -10.06
C CYS A 88 0.00 16.12 -10.83
N THR A 89 0.82 16.92 -10.15
CA THR A 89 1.40 18.15 -10.71
C THR A 89 2.83 17.92 -11.22
N HIS A 90 2.96 17.27 -12.38
CA HIS A 90 4.24 17.13 -13.07
C HIS A 90 4.72 18.46 -13.67
N SER A 91 6.04 18.66 -13.75
CA SER A 91 6.65 19.87 -14.35
C SER A 91 6.14 21.19 -13.76
N SER A 92 5.72 21.18 -12.49
CA SER A 92 5.15 22.31 -11.77
C SER A 92 5.91 22.58 -10.47
N ILE A 93 5.93 23.84 -10.03
CA ILE A 93 6.45 24.21 -8.71
C ILE A 93 5.69 23.51 -7.56
N LEU A 94 4.46 23.04 -7.85
CA LEU A 94 3.62 22.33 -6.89
C LEU A 94 4.01 20.86 -6.73
N PHE A 95 4.91 20.32 -7.56
CA PHE A 95 5.28 18.91 -7.58
C PHE A 95 5.56 18.37 -6.17
N LEU A 96 6.49 18.99 -5.43
CA LEU A 96 6.86 18.54 -4.08
C LEU A 96 5.72 18.71 -3.08
N THR A 97 4.98 19.82 -3.16
CA THR A 97 3.89 20.12 -2.23
C THR A 97 2.65 19.29 -2.47
N TRP A 98 2.47 18.73 -3.66
CA TRP A 98 1.38 17.82 -4.01
C TRP A 98 1.68 16.38 -3.59
N HIS A 99 2.90 15.90 -3.86
CA HIS A 99 3.30 14.53 -3.50
C HIS A 99 3.37 14.31 -1.98
N ARG A 100 3.68 15.35 -1.20
CA ARG A 100 3.77 15.24 0.27
C ARG A 100 2.44 14.80 0.92
N PRO A 101 1.29 15.48 0.71
CA PRO A 101 0.01 15.03 1.24
C PRO A 101 -0.49 13.74 0.57
N TYR A 102 -0.16 13.48 -0.69
CA TYR A 102 -0.45 12.20 -1.35
C TYR A 102 0.19 11.02 -0.63
N LEU A 103 1.50 11.08 -0.34
CA LEU A 103 2.20 10.05 0.43
C LEU A 103 1.73 10.00 1.89
N ALA A 104 1.26 11.11 2.45
CA ALA A 104 0.71 11.14 3.81
C ALA A 104 -0.65 10.40 3.88
N LEU A 105 -1.51 10.57 2.88
CA LEU A 105 -2.74 9.79 2.73
C LEU A 105 -2.44 8.29 2.60
N PHE A 106 -1.52 7.93 1.71
CA PHE A 106 -1.13 6.53 1.51
C PHE A 106 -0.59 5.89 2.80
N GLU A 107 0.33 6.57 3.49
CA GLU A 107 0.89 6.13 4.76
C GLU A 107 -0.19 5.99 5.85
N ALA A 108 -1.19 6.88 5.89
CA ALA A 108 -2.27 6.83 6.87
C ALA A 108 -3.15 5.57 6.70
N ILE A 109 -3.53 5.23 5.48
CA ILE A 109 -4.33 4.02 5.23
C ILE A 109 -3.49 2.75 5.45
N LEU A 110 -2.23 2.75 5.02
CA LEU A 110 -1.33 1.65 5.29
C LEU A 110 -1.10 1.44 6.80
N LYS A 111 -1.01 2.51 7.58
CA LYS A 111 -0.93 2.42 9.06
C LYS A 111 -2.16 1.73 9.64
N GLN A 112 -3.37 2.06 9.14
CA GLN A 112 -4.59 1.38 9.58
C GLN A 112 -4.54 -0.12 9.28
N ALA A 113 -4.05 -0.52 8.09
CA ALA A 113 -3.90 -1.93 7.75
C ALA A 113 -2.90 -2.64 8.67
N ILE A 114 -1.77 -2.00 8.98
CA ILE A 114 -0.76 -2.51 9.91
C ILE A 114 -1.32 -2.68 11.33
N ASP A 115 -2.05 -1.69 11.83
CA ASP A 115 -2.69 -1.77 13.15
C ASP A 115 -3.77 -2.84 13.19
N PHE A 116 -4.57 -2.94 12.14
CA PHE A 116 -5.58 -3.97 11.99
C PHE A 116 -4.96 -5.37 12.11
N VAL A 117 -3.92 -5.65 11.32
CA VAL A 117 -3.20 -6.94 11.33
C VAL A 117 -2.58 -7.20 12.70
N ALA A 118 -1.93 -6.21 13.31
CA ALA A 118 -1.33 -6.37 14.64
C ALA A 118 -2.36 -6.77 15.71
N GLN A 119 -3.57 -6.23 15.64
CA GLN A 119 -4.66 -6.56 16.57
C GLN A 119 -5.29 -7.93 16.33
N GLN A 120 -5.14 -8.50 15.11
CA GLN A 120 -5.71 -9.79 14.76
C GLN A 120 -4.96 -10.99 15.36
N PHE A 121 -3.71 -10.79 15.80
CA PHE A 121 -2.97 -11.83 16.51
C PHE A 121 -3.61 -12.12 17.87
N THR A 122 -3.65 -13.39 18.28
CA THR A 122 -4.01 -13.75 19.66
C THR A 122 -2.87 -13.45 20.63
N ALA A 123 -3.14 -13.56 21.94
CA ALA A 123 -2.10 -13.41 22.95
C ALA A 123 -0.99 -14.46 22.77
N GLU A 124 -1.36 -15.69 22.42
CA GLU A 124 -0.46 -16.82 22.18
C GLU A 124 0.37 -16.64 20.90
N GLU A 125 -0.16 -15.92 19.91
CA GLU A 125 0.55 -15.58 18.67
C GLU A 125 1.46 -14.34 18.82
N GLY A 126 1.44 -13.68 20.00
CA GLY A 126 2.30 -12.55 20.30
C GLY A 126 1.71 -11.18 19.94
N ARG A 127 0.39 -10.99 20.07
CA ARG A 127 -0.29 -9.70 19.82
C ARG A 127 0.44 -8.50 20.40
N ASP A 128 0.83 -8.55 21.67
CA ASP A 128 1.43 -7.41 22.36
C ASP A 128 2.75 -6.97 21.70
N LYS A 129 3.54 -7.92 21.20
CA LYS A 129 4.78 -7.68 20.45
C LYS A 129 4.48 -6.95 19.13
N TYR A 130 3.49 -7.41 18.37
CA TYR A 130 3.13 -6.81 17.09
C TYR A 130 2.46 -5.44 17.26
N VAL A 131 1.58 -5.28 18.25
CA VAL A 131 0.97 -3.99 18.57
C VAL A 131 2.03 -2.97 18.98
N GLU A 132 3.04 -3.38 19.76
CA GLU A 132 4.16 -2.49 20.10
C GLU A 132 4.99 -2.12 18.87
N ALA A 133 5.35 -3.10 18.04
CA ALA A 133 6.09 -2.84 16.79
C ALA A 133 5.33 -1.87 15.87
N ALA A 134 4.01 -2.04 15.74
CA ALA A 134 3.14 -1.20 14.89
C ALA A 134 3.17 0.28 15.28
N LYS A 135 3.42 0.63 16.56
CA LYS A 135 3.56 2.03 17.00
C LYS A 135 4.74 2.74 16.33
N GLY A 136 5.80 2.00 16.00
CA GLY A 136 6.98 2.52 15.33
C GLY A 136 6.80 2.72 13.82
N PHE A 137 5.65 2.37 13.24
CA PHE A 137 5.51 2.41 11.79
C PHE A 137 5.61 3.82 11.22
N ARG A 138 6.51 3.93 10.26
CA ARG A 138 6.55 4.95 9.21
C ARG A 138 6.89 4.29 7.90
N MET A 139 6.24 4.74 6.83
CA MET A 139 6.46 4.20 5.51
C MET A 139 7.94 4.42 5.15
N PRO A 140 8.69 3.35 4.87
CA PRO A 140 10.11 3.49 4.56
C PRO A 140 10.31 4.28 3.27
N PHE A 141 11.45 4.95 3.17
CA PHE A 141 11.87 5.55 1.91
C PHE A 141 12.94 4.69 1.23
N TRP A 142 12.99 4.77 -0.10
CA TRP A 142 14.02 4.14 -0.90
C TRP A 142 15.10 5.16 -1.23
N ASP A 143 16.30 4.96 -0.67
CA ASP A 143 17.47 5.75 -1.03
C ASP A 143 18.16 5.18 -2.28
N TRP A 144 17.67 5.59 -3.45
CA TRP A 144 18.21 5.19 -4.75
C TRP A 144 19.61 5.77 -5.02
N ALA A 145 20.01 6.80 -4.28
CA ALA A 145 21.27 7.51 -4.47
C ALA A 145 22.36 7.08 -3.45
N HIS A 146 22.07 6.09 -2.60
CA HIS A 146 22.98 5.68 -1.54
C HIS A 146 24.29 5.12 -2.11
N PRO A 147 25.47 5.68 -1.76
CA PRO A 147 26.74 5.17 -2.23
C PRO A 147 27.01 3.81 -1.59
N GLY A 148 27.08 2.75 -2.40
CA GLY A 148 27.41 1.40 -1.94
C GLY A 148 26.22 0.46 -1.74
N LEU A 149 25.00 0.88 -2.10
CA LEU A 149 23.85 -0.03 -2.20
C LEU A 149 23.43 -0.17 -3.67
N PRO A 150 22.87 -1.32 -4.09
CA PRO A 150 22.24 -1.43 -5.40
C PRO A 150 21.14 -0.38 -5.56
N VAL A 151 20.94 0.11 -6.80
CA VAL A 151 19.90 1.11 -7.08
C VAL A 151 18.54 0.56 -6.65
N PHE A 152 18.12 -0.60 -7.17
CA PHE A 152 16.85 -1.21 -6.80
C PHE A 152 16.97 -2.04 -5.51
N PRO A 153 15.98 -1.97 -4.60
CA PRO A 153 15.98 -2.79 -3.40
C PRO A 153 15.62 -4.24 -3.73
N GLU A 154 16.42 -5.17 -3.21
CA GLU A 154 16.20 -6.61 -3.35
C GLU A 154 14.87 -7.05 -2.76
N GLU A 155 14.41 -6.35 -1.71
CA GLU A 155 13.11 -6.53 -1.06
C GLU A 155 11.92 -6.43 -2.03
N ALA A 156 12.06 -5.64 -3.09
CA ALA A 156 11.02 -5.42 -4.09
C ALA A 156 11.31 -6.14 -5.42
N THR A 157 12.52 -6.67 -5.65
CA THR A 157 12.94 -7.12 -6.98
C THR A 157 13.40 -8.58 -7.06
N ASN A 158 13.84 -9.19 -5.95
CA ASN A 158 14.39 -10.54 -6.01
C ASN A 158 13.32 -11.64 -6.20
N SER A 159 12.09 -11.41 -5.74
CA SER A 159 11.04 -12.44 -5.69
C SER A 159 9.65 -11.82 -5.70
N ASP A 160 8.73 -12.44 -6.44
CA ASP A 160 7.28 -12.18 -6.40
C ASP A 160 6.61 -12.80 -5.17
N LYS A 161 7.35 -13.53 -4.33
CA LYS A 161 6.90 -14.14 -3.08
C LYS A 161 7.59 -13.54 -1.86
N ALA A 162 6.83 -13.34 -0.79
CA ALA A 162 7.32 -12.97 0.52
C ALA A 162 6.90 -14.00 1.58
N ARG A 163 7.84 -14.38 2.45
CA ARG A 163 7.60 -15.28 3.59
C ARG A 163 7.23 -14.44 4.82
N VAL A 164 6.03 -14.65 5.36
CA VAL A 164 5.46 -13.82 6.43
C VAL A 164 4.80 -14.69 7.51
N ILE A 165 4.64 -14.14 8.70
CA ILE A 165 3.80 -14.67 9.78
C ILE A 165 2.47 -13.89 9.75
N VAL A 166 1.36 -14.62 9.63
CA VAL A 166 0.01 -14.07 9.67
C VAL A 166 -0.75 -14.64 10.88
N PRO A 167 -1.70 -13.89 11.46
CA PRO A 167 -2.57 -14.39 12.52
C PRO A 167 -3.47 -15.51 11.99
N GLN A 168 -3.87 -16.44 12.86
CA GLN A 168 -4.72 -17.57 12.50
C GLN A 168 -6.07 -17.14 11.92
N SER A 169 -6.55 -15.95 12.28
CA SER A 169 -7.76 -15.33 11.73
C SER A 169 -7.66 -15.06 10.22
N LEU A 170 -6.50 -14.59 9.75
CA LEU A 170 -6.24 -14.36 8.33
C LEU A 170 -6.07 -15.69 7.58
N LEU A 171 -5.44 -16.71 8.18
CA LEU A 171 -5.37 -18.04 7.55
C LEU A 171 -6.75 -18.67 7.26
N GLN A 172 -7.74 -18.38 8.10
CA GLN A 172 -9.11 -18.86 7.88
C GLN A 172 -9.81 -18.13 6.72
N GLU A 173 -9.43 -16.89 6.45
CA GLU A 173 -9.98 -16.07 5.37
C GLU A 173 -9.31 -16.39 4.03
N TYR A 174 -8.03 -16.75 4.05
CA TYR A 174 -7.24 -17.11 2.87
C TYR A 174 -6.83 -18.58 2.95
N PRO A 175 -7.75 -19.54 2.68
CA PRO A 175 -7.49 -20.98 2.84
C PRO A 175 -6.42 -21.51 1.88
N ASP A 176 -6.11 -20.79 0.80
CA ASP A 176 -5.04 -21.14 -0.15
C ASP A 176 -3.63 -20.86 0.41
N LEU A 177 -3.51 -20.14 1.52
CA LEU A 177 -2.22 -19.91 2.18
C LEU A 177 -1.78 -21.16 2.93
N ASN A 178 -0.71 -21.78 2.42
CA ASN A 178 -0.12 -22.96 3.03
C ASN A 178 0.86 -22.58 4.15
N LYS A 179 0.54 -22.98 5.38
CA LYS A 179 1.42 -22.78 6.54
C LYS A 179 2.59 -23.76 6.50
N SER A 180 3.80 -23.20 6.50
CA SER A 180 5.06 -23.92 6.61
C SER A 180 5.30 -24.45 8.03
N ALA A 181 6.26 -25.37 8.17
CA ALA A 181 6.62 -25.97 9.45
C ALA A 181 7.12 -24.94 10.51
N ASP A 182 7.71 -23.83 10.07
CA ASP A 182 8.15 -22.72 10.95
C ASP A 182 7.01 -21.74 11.29
N GLY A 183 5.77 -22.03 10.87
CA GLY A 183 4.59 -21.22 11.11
C GLY A 183 4.38 -20.07 10.13
N SER A 184 5.30 -19.85 9.18
CA SER A 184 5.16 -18.84 8.14
C SER A 184 4.28 -19.30 6.97
N VAL A 185 3.85 -18.35 6.16
CA VAL A 185 3.16 -18.58 4.88
C VAL A 185 3.86 -17.79 3.79
N GLU A 186 3.68 -18.22 2.54
CA GLU A 186 4.10 -17.44 1.38
C GLU A 186 2.92 -16.65 0.83
N ILE A 187 3.07 -15.34 0.73
CA ILE A 187 2.15 -14.43 0.05
C ILE A 187 2.79 -13.89 -1.23
N HIS A 188 1.98 -13.34 -2.14
CA HIS A 188 2.53 -12.48 -3.18
C HIS A 188 3.23 -11.28 -2.53
N ASN A 189 4.46 -10.98 -2.94
CA ASN A 189 5.24 -9.88 -2.41
C ASN A 189 4.58 -8.54 -2.81
N PRO A 190 3.97 -7.80 -1.87
CA PRO A 190 3.23 -6.60 -2.20
C PRO A 190 4.12 -5.42 -2.64
N LEU A 191 5.44 -5.54 -2.48
CA LEU A 191 6.44 -4.59 -2.99
C LEU A 191 6.87 -4.90 -4.43
N PHE A 192 6.66 -6.14 -4.90
CA PHE A 192 7.10 -6.58 -6.22
C PHE A 192 6.19 -6.06 -7.32
N SER A 193 4.88 -6.21 -7.13
CA SER A 193 3.88 -5.71 -8.06
C SER A 193 2.51 -5.57 -7.38
N TYR A 194 1.60 -4.90 -8.05
CA TYR A 194 0.18 -4.92 -7.75
C TYR A 194 -0.55 -5.61 -8.89
N THR A 195 -1.41 -6.56 -8.56
CA THR A 195 -2.24 -7.27 -9.54
C THR A 195 -3.62 -6.64 -9.53
N PHE A 196 -4.06 -6.15 -10.70
CA PHE A 196 -5.41 -5.63 -10.85
C PHE A 196 -6.45 -6.75 -10.66
N PRO A 197 -7.58 -6.46 -10.00
CA PRO A 197 -8.74 -7.34 -9.98
C PRO A 197 -9.15 -7.81 -11.38
N SER A 198 -9.56 -9.08 -11.48
CA SER A 198 -10.01 -9.69 -12.74
C SER A 198 -11.16 -8.90 -13.36
N GLY A 199 -11.05 -8.57 -14.65
CA GLY A 199 -12.07 -7.81 -15.40
C GLY A 199 -11.78 -6.31 -15.51
N ILE A 200 -10.84 -5.78 -14.72
CA ILE A 200 -10.36 -4.39 -14.88
C ILE A 200 -9.53 -4.28 -16.17
N ASP A 201 -8.71 -5.26 -16.50
CA ASP A 201 -7.77 -5.20 -17.64
C ASP A 201 -8.45 -4.98 -19.01
N THR A 202 -9.75 -5.28 -19.15
CA THR A 202 -10.51 -5.03 -20.39
C THR A 202 -10.99 -3.58 -20.55
N ASP A 203 -11.04 -2.81 -19.46
CA ASP A 203 -11.51 -1.42 -19.46
C ASP A 203 -10.36 -0.40 -19.56
N PHE A 204 -9.12 -0.85 -19.35
CA PHE A 204 -7.93 -0.01 -19.35
C PHE A 204 -7.08 -0.29 -20.59
N LYS A 205 -7.38 0.38 -21.69
CA LYS A 205 -6.42 0.45 -22.79
C LYS A 205 -5.28 1.38 -22.38
N VAL A 206 -4.12 0.82 -22.03
CA VAL A 206 -2.85 1.58 -22.03
C VAL A 206 -2.53 1.91 -23.49
N GLY A 207 -3.14 2.98 -23.99
CA GLY A 207 -2.88 3.51 -25.31
C GLY A 207 -1.57 4.27 -25.34
N GLY A 208 -0.61 3.79 -26.13
CA GLY A 208 0.64 4.49 -26.42
C GLY A 208 1.71 3.52 -26.93
N THR A 209 1.99 3.54 -28.22
CA THR A 209 3.26 3.01 -28.73
C THR A 209 4.39 3.83 -28.08
N PRO A 210 5.46 3.20 -27.57
CA PRO A 210 6.61 3.93 -27.07
C PRO A 210 7.10 4.92 -28.14
N PRO A 211 7.36 6.20 -27.82
CA PRO A 211 7.94 7.10 -28.79
C PRO A 211 9.34 6.60 -29.15
N GLY A 212 9.56 6.25 -30.42
CA GLY A 212 10.89 5.90 -30.95
C GLY A 212 11.07 4.49 -31.55
N LEU A 213 9.98 3.82 -31.97
CA LEU A 213 10.08 2.67 -32.89
C LEU A 213 9.28 2.94 -34.16
N ASP A 214 9.73 3.96 -34.91
CA ASP A 214 9.60 4.08 -36.37
C ASP A 214 10.91 4.70 -36.89
#